data_AF-A0A0G1D7X6-F1
#
_entry.id   AF-A0A0G1D7X6-F1
#
_cell.length_a   1.000
_cell.length_b   1.000
_cell.length_c   1.000
_cell.angle_alpha   90.00
_cell.angle_beta   90.00
_cell.angle_gamma   90.00
#
_symmetry.space_group_name_H-M   'P 1'
#
loop_
_entity.id
_entity.type
_entity.pdbx_description
1 polymer ?
#
loop_
_entity_poly.entity_id
_entity_poly.type
_entity_poly.pdbx_seq_one_letter_code
_entity_poly.pdbx_strand_id
1 'polypeptide(L)'
;MSLSLNWLFVSQLVSLVGTTLLTLSFLLSGRFRLVEDWFGGLDKVYRFHHLTGGISFVFLLHHPLFLAVNALPNTALSWKYLWFSELLPYNMGIISLYFMLLMIIFTLFIKLPYSLWKTTHELMGIALFFAVLHILTISSDVSRYLPLKMWMYFLLGMAIYSVIYRRFLYGYFGPKFNYLVKNIARKADILDVTLMPLIKKINYLPGQFVFIKFNDINKEVHPFSIAGCDEVGNLRIAVKILGDY
;
A
#
# COMPACT_ATOMS: atom_id res chain seq x y z
N MET A 1 -3.04 -0.15 -44.98
CA MET A 1 -4.04 -0.23 -43.90
C MET A 1 -3.38 0.31 -42.64
N SER A 2 -3.49 1.62 -42.39
CA SER A 2 -2.91 2.21 -41.17
C SER A 2 -3.74 1.74 -39.99
N LEU A 3 -3.15 0.95 -39.09
CA LEU A 3 -3.74 0.63 -37.80
C LEU A 3 -3.85 1.93 -37.01
N SER A 4 -4.97 2.65 -37.13
CA SER A 4 -5.28 3.76 -36.24
C SER A 4 -5.46 3.18 -34.85
N LEU A 5 -4.58 3.55 -33.92
CA LEU A 5 -4.64 3.09 -32.53
C LEU A 5 -5.99 3.45 -31.93
N ASN A 6 -6.74 2.45 -31.47
CA ASN A 6 -8.03 2.67 -30.80
C ASN A 6 -7.79 3.14 -29.36
N TRP A 7 -7.81 4.45 -29.15
CA TRP A 7 -7.52 5.07 -27.84
C TRP A 7 -8.50 4.64 -26.74
N LEU A 8 -9.76 4.37 -27.07
CA LEU A 8 -10.72 3.81 -26.11
C LEU A 8 -10.24 2.43 -25.60
N PHE A 9 -9.84 1.54 -26.51
CA PHE A 9 -9.34 0.22 -26.13
C PHE A 9 -8.08 0.32 -25.26
N VAL A 10 -7.13 1.18 -25.64
CA VAL A 10 -5.91 1.41 -24.86
C VAL A 10 -6.25 1.94 -23.46
N SER A 11 -7.17 2.90 -23.38
CA SER A 11 -7.65 3.46 -22.11
C SER A 11 -8.28 2.40 -21.20
N GLN A 12 -9.14 1.53 -21.75
CA GLN A 12 -9.76 0.44 -21.02
C GLN A 12 -8.71 -0.56 -20.52
N LEU A 13 -7.74 -0.92 -21.35
CA LEU A 13 -6.66 -1.84 -20.97
C LEU A 13 -5.84 -1.30 -19.80
N VAL A 14 -5.37 -0.05 -19.88
CA VAL A 14 -4.57 0.55 -18.79
C VAL A 14 -5.40 0.71 -17.52
N SER A 15 -6.71 0.98 -17.62
CA SER A 15 -7.58 1.06 -16.45
C SER A 15 -7.75 -0.28 -15.73
N LEU A 16 -7.93 -1.37 -16.49
CA LEU A 16 -8.11 -2.72 -15.94
C LEU A 16 -6.81 -3.22 -15.31
N VAL A 17 -5.69 -3.07 -16.01
CA VAL A 17 -4.37 -3.47 -15.49
C VAL A 17 -3.98 -2.60 -14.30
N GLY A 18 -4.15 -1.27 -14.41
CA GLY A 18 -3.87 -0.32 -13.34
C GLY A 18 -4.67 -0.64 -12.07
N THR A 19 -5.98 -0.86 -12.21
CA THR A 19 -6.84 -1.23 -11.06
C THR A 19 -6.44 -2.57 -10.46
N THR A 20 -6.13 -3.57 -11.29
CA THR A 20 -5.67 -4.88 -10.81
C THR A 20 -4.38 -4.73 -9.99
N LEU A 21 -3.40 -3.98 -10.49
CA LEU A 21 -2.16 -3.72 -9.77
C LEU A 21 -2.37 -2.89 -8.50
N LEU A 22 -3.30 -1.94 -8.50
CA LEU A 22 -3.69 -1.18 -7.31
C LEU A 22 -4.22 -2.13 -6.22
N THR A 23 -5.20 -2.97 -6.58
CA THR A 23 -5.79 -3.94 -5.62
C THR A 23 -4.75 -4.89 -5.07
N LEU A 24 -3.81 -5.35 -5.91
CA LEU A 24 -2.69 -6.19 -5.49
C LEU A 24 -1.76 -5.42 -4.53
N SER A 25 -1.46 -4.14 -4.78
CA SER A 25 -0.64 -3.36 -3.85
C SER A 25 -1.27 -3.24 -2.46
N PHE A 26 -2.60 -3.14 -2.36
CA PHE A 26 -3.31 -3.14 -1.07
C PHE A 26 -3.29 -4.50 -0.40
N LEU A 27 -3.41 -5.59 -1.17
CA LEU A 27 -3.28 -6.94 -0.63
C LEU A 27 -1.88 -7.18 -0.05
N LEU A 28 -0.84 -6.76 -0.77
CA LEU A 28 0.55 -6.90 -0.34
C LEU A 28 0.85 -6.08 0.93
N SER A 29 0.17 -4.95 1.16
CA SER A 29 0.35 -4.15 2.39
C SER A 29 -0.37 -4.73 3.62
N GLY A 30 -1.24 -5.73 3.44
CA GLY A 30 -2.07 -6.32 4.49
C GLY A 30 -1.31 -7.09 5.58
N ARG A 31 -0.04 -7.48 5.33
CA ARG A 31 0.78 -8.34 6.21
C ARG A 31 0.14 -9.69 6.53
N PHE A 32 -0.48 -10.31 5.53
CA PHE A 32 -0.99 -11.67 5.65
C PHE A 32 0.18 -12.66 5.65
N ARG A 33 0.18 -13.59 6.61
CA ARG A 33 1.24 -14.60 6.72
C ARG A 33 1.43 -15.42 5.44
N LEU A 34 0.33 -15.83 4.81
CA LEU A 34 0.38 -16.56 3.54
C LEU A 34 1.09 -15.78 2.42
N VAL A 35 0.87 -14.46 2.37
CA VAL A 35 1.53 -13.59 1.39
C VAL A 35 3.02 -13.46 1.74
N GLU A 36 3.36 -13.26 3.01
CA GLU A 36 4.76 -13.20 3.43
C GLU A 36 5.52 -14.50 3.11
N ASP A 37 4.90 -15.65 3.37
CA ASP A 37 5.48 -16.98 3.11
C ASP A 37 5.70 -17.21 1.60
N TRP A 38 4.76 -16.81 0.73
CA TRP A 38 4.90 -16.96 -0.73
C TRP A 38 6.01 -16.10 -1.33
N PHE A 39 6.21 -14.89 -0.80
CA PHE A 39 7.26 -13.99 -1.27
C PHE A 39 8.61 -14.25 -0.58
N GLY A 40 8.62 -15.02 0.51
CA GLY A 40 9.83 -15.37 1.26
C GLY A 40 10.39 -14.20 2.07
N GLY A 41 9.51 -13.39 2.67
CA GLY A 41 9.88 -12.30 3.57
C GLY A 41 9.13 -10.99 3.31
N LEU A 42 8.88 -10.22 4.38
CA LEU A 42 8.14 -8.97 4.32
C LEU A 42 8.89 -7.85 3.56
N ASP A 43 10.21 -7.89 3.54
CA ASP A 43 11.07 -7.01 2.75
C ASP A 43 10.77 -7.13 1.25
N LYS A 44 10.67 -8.37 0.74
CA LYS A 44 10.33 -8.65 -0.66
C LYS A 44 8.90 -8.24 -0.95
N VAL A 45 7.95 -8.54 -0.06
CA VAL A 45 6.56 -8.08 -0.19
C VAL A 45 6.50 -6.56 -0.36
N TYR A 46 7.26 -5.79 0.42
CA TYR A 46 7.30 -4.33 0.28
C TYR A 46 7.90 -3.86 -1.04
N ARG A 47 8.94 -4.53 -1.55
CA ARG A 47 9.46 -4.23 -2.90
C ARG A 47 8.40 -4.43 -3.97
N PHE A 48 7.64 -5.52 -3.91
CA PHE A 48 6.53 -5.75 -4.84
C PHE A 48 5.39 -4.76 -4.65
N HIS A 49 5.05 -4.38 -3.42
CA HIS A 49 4.07 -3.33 -3.14
C HIS A 49 4.46 -1.99 -3.80
N HIS A 50 5.72 -1.57 -3.67
CA HIS A 50 6.21 -0.34 -4.32
C HIS A 50 6.16 -0.45 -5.85
N LEU A 51 6.55 -1.60 -6.40
CA LEU A 51 6.51 -1.84 -7.84
C LEU A 51 5.08 -1.80 -8.39
N THR A 52 4.16 -2.56 -7.78
CA THR A 52 2.77 -2.64 -8.24
C THR A 52 2.04 -1.33 -8.03
N GLY A 53 2.26 -0.64 -6.91
CA GLY A 53 1.71 0.68 -6.64
C GLY A 53 2.19 1.73 -7.65
N GLY A 54 3.50 1.74 -7.96
CA GLY A 54 4.08 2.64 -8.95
C GLY A 54 3.54 2.42 -10.37
N ILE A 55 3.54 1.17 -10.84
CA ILE A 55 3.01 0.83 -12.18
C ILE A 55 1.51 1.13 -12.26
N SER A 56 0.75 0.77 -11.21
CA SER A 56 -0.67 1.09 -11.09
C SER A 56 -0.93 2.58 -11.26
N PHE A 57 -0.20 3.42 -10.52
CA PHE A 57 -0.34 4.87 -10.58
C PHE A 57 -0.12 5.38 -12.01
N VAL A 58 0.96 4.93 -12.68
CA VAL A 58 1.23 5.33 -14.08
C VAL A 58 0.08 4.94 -14.99
N PHE A 59 -0.44 3.72 -14.89
CA PHE A 59 -1.51 3.24 -15.77
C PHE A 59 -2.83 3.97 -15.53
N LEU A 60 -3.19 4.19 -14.26
CA LEU A 60 -4.39 4.93 -13.87
C LEU A 60 -4.31 6.42 -14.23
N LEU A 61 -3.12 7.02 -14.22
CA LEU A 61 -2.91 8.39 -14.69
C LEU A 61 -3.18 8.51 -16.19
N HIS A 62 -2.77 7.51 -16.98
CA HIS A 62 -2.96 7.52 -18.43
C HIS A 62 -4.40 7.19 -18.87
N HIS A 63 -5.17 6.50 -18.03
CA HIS A 63 -6.56 6.14 -18.34
C HIS A 63 -7.42 7.32 -18.83
N PRO A 64 -7.63 8.40 -18.04
CA PRO A 64 -8.44 9.53 -18.47
C PRO A 64 -7.77 10.37 -19.58
N LEU A 65 -6.44 10.36 -19.67
CA LEU A 65 -5.72 11.02 -20.77
C LEU A 65 -6.05 10.36 -22.12
N PHE A 66 -6.07 9.03 -22.17
CA PHE A 66 -6.45 8.31 -23.39
C PHE A 66 -7.95 8.44 -23.70
N LEU A 67 -8.83 8.54 -22.70
CA LEU A 67 -10.24 8.89 -22.93
C LEU A 67 -10.39 10.29 -23.53
N ALA A 68 -9.64 11.26 -23.00
CA ALA A 68 -9.62 12.64 -23.50
C ALA A 68 -9.15 12.69 -24.96
N VAL A 69 -8.06 12.00 -25.30
CA VAL A 69 -7.58 11.90 -26.69
C VAL A 69 -8.61 11.21 -27.59
N ASN A 70 -9.23 10.13 -27.13
CA ASN A 70 -10.28 9.42 -27.88
C ASN A 70 -11.51 10.30 -28.15
N ALA A 71 -11.81 11.24 -27.26
CA ALA A 71 -12.96 12.14 -27.40
C ALA A 71 -12.74 13.23 -28.47
N LEU A 72 -11.50 13.50 -28.87
CA LEU A 72 -11.23 14.56 -29.84
C LEU A 72 -11.85 14.24 -31.22
N PRO A 73 -12.38 15.26 -31.92
CA PRO A 73 -12.30 16.69 -31.62
C PRO A 73 -13.38 17.23 -30.64
N ASN A 74 -14.19 16.39 -30.00
CA ASN A 74 -15.17 16.83 -29.00
C ASN A 74 -14.47 17.27 -27.69
N THR A 75 -14.05 18.53 -27.66
CA THR A 75 -13.34 19.14 -26.51
C THR A 75 -14.17 19.19 -25.25
N ALA A 76 -15.49 19.36 -25.35
CA ALA A 76 -16.39 19.35 -24.21
C ALA A 76 -16.42 17.98 -23.52
N LEU A 77 -16.50 16.89 -24.27
CA LEU A 77 -16.40 15.53 -23.73
C LEU A 77 -15.00 15.23 -23.19
N SER A 78 -13.96 15.64 -23.93
CA SER A 78 -12.56 15.50 -23.49
C SER A 78 -12.32 16.17 -22.13
N TRP A 79 -12.91 17.34 -21.89
CA TRP A 79 -12.79 18.06 -20.62
C TRP A 79 -13.46 17.32 -19.47
N LYS A 80 -14.62 16.68 -19.70
CA LYS A 80 -15.32 15.89 -18.68
C LYS A 80 -14.52 14.68 -18.20
N TYR A 81 -13.57 14.16 -18.98
CA TYR A 81 -12.67 13.09 -18.54
C TYR A 81 -11.53 13.59 -17.64
N LEU A 82 -11.19 14.87 -17.69
CA LEU A 82 -10.05 15.46 -16.97
C LEU A 82 -10.48 16.38 -15.83
N TRP A 83 -11.72 16.86 -15.82
CA TRP A 83 -12.21 17.78 -14.81
C TRP A 83 -13.64 17.48 -14.37
N PHE A 84 -13.99 18.00 -13.20
CA PHE A 84 -15.31 17.86 -12.61
C PHE A 84 -16.41 18.31 -13.57
N SER A 85 -17.49 17.52 -13.62
CA SER A 85 -18.66 17.75 -14.46
C SER A 85 -19.95 17.42 -13.72
N GLU A 86 -21.09 17.45 -14.41
CA GLU A 86 -22.37 16.98 -13.89
C GLU A 86 -22.46 15.45 -13.74
N LEU A 87 -21.50 14.70 -14.29
CA LEU A 87 -21.51 13.24 -14.31
C LEU A 87 -20.84 12.68 -13.04
N LEU A 88 -21.67 12.26 -12.08
CA LEU A 88 -21.21 11.71 -10.81
C LEU A 88 -20.20 10.54 -10.96
N PRO A 89 -20.40 9.55 -11.85
CA PRO A 89 -19.43 8.46 -12.02
C PRO A 89 -18.05 8.96 -12.45
N TYR A 90 -17.98 10.00 -13.28
CA TYR A 90 -16.71 10.55 -13.77
C TYR A 90 -16.00 11.29 -12.62
N ASN A 91 -16.76 12.08 -11.87
CA ASN A 91 -16.25 12.80 -10.69
C ASN A 91 -15.67 11.85 -9.64
N MET A 92 -16.27 10.68 -9.40
CA MET A 92 -15.71 9.68 -8.46
C MET A 92 -14.31 9.21 -8.92
N GLY A 93 -14.12 8.99 -10.22
CA GLY A 93 -12.82 8.63 -10.78
C GLY A 93 -11.80 9.76 -10.67
N ILE A 94 -12.22 11.01 -10.92
CA ILE A 94 -11.38 12.21 -10.79
C ILE A 94 -10.97 12.43 -9.33
N ILE A 95 -11.90 12.35 -8.37
CA ILE A 95 -11.60 12.44 -6.93
C ILE A 95 -10.58 11.38 -6.55
N SER A 96 -10.80 10.13 -6.96
CA SER A 96 -9.86 9.04 -6.70
C SER A 96 -8.46 9.34 -7.24
N LEU A 97 -8.35 9.75 -8.51
CA LEU A 97 -7.06 9.97 -9.16
C LEU A 97 -6.33 11.18 -8.56
N TYR A 98 -7.03 12.30 -8.35
CA TYR A 98 -6.41 13.52 -7.82
C TYR A 98 -6.04 13.37 -6.34
N PHE A 99 -6.84 12.65 -5.56
CA PHE A 99 -6.47 12.30 -4.19
C PHE A 99 -5.26 11.36 -4.18
N MET A 100 -5.21 10.34 -5.05
CA MET A 100 -4.04 9.47 -5.20
C MET A 100 -2.79 10.28 -5.57
N LEU A 101 -2.89 11.18 -6.55
CA LEU A 101 -1.79 12.08 -6.96
C LEU A 101 -1.29 12.92 -5.79
N LEU A 102 -2.22 13.53 -5.03
CA LEU A 102 -1.90 14.31 -3.84
C LEU A 102 -1.15 13.48 -2.79
N MET A 103 -1.62 12.26 -2.50
CA MET A 103 -0.97 11.38 -1.55
C MET A 103 0.43 10.96 -2.03
N ILE A 104 0.61 10.67 -3.32
CA ILE A 104 1.93 10.34 -3.89
C ILE A 104 2.91 11.52 -3.76
N ILE A 105 2.43 12.77 -3.95
CA ILE A 105 3.25 13.96 -3.71
C ILE A 105 3.74 13.99 -2.26
N PHE A 106 2.84 13.81 -1.29
CA PHE A 106 3.20 13.78 0.13
C PHE A 106 4.14 12.62 0.49
N THR A 107 3.98 11.44 -0.12
CA THR A 107 4.72 10.25 0.29
C THR A 107 6.07 10.09 -0.40
N LEU A 108 6.25 10.62 -1.62
CA LEU A 108 7.49 10.43 -2.39
C LEU A 108 8.31 11.71 -2.55
N PHE A 109 7.69 12.88 -2.56
CA PHE A 109 8.36 14.14 -2.91
C PHE A 109 8.57 15.08 -1.72
N ILE A 110 7.85 14.86 -0.61
CA ILE A 110 7.95 15.66 0.61
C ILE A 110 8.66 14.85 1.70
N LYS A 111 9.68 15.45 2.33
CA LYS A 111 10.39 14.85 3.47
C LYS A 111 9.54 14.99 4.73
N LEU A 112 8.69 13.99 5.00
CA LEU A 112 7.86 13.90 6.21
C LEU A 112 8.53 13.02 7.28
N PRO A 113 8.38 13.35 8.58
CA PRO A 113 8.67 12.41 9.67
C PRO A 113 7.92 11.09 9.47
N TYR A 114 8.51 9.97 9.91
CA TYR A 114 8.01 8.63 9.60
C TYR A 114 6.55 8.39 10.01
N SER A 115 6.12 8.87 11.18
CA SER A 115 4.72 8.72 11.63
C SER A 115 3.73 9.48 10.76
N LEU A 116 4.08 10.69 10.32
CA LEU A 116 3.26 11.48 9.39
C LEU A 116 3.27 10.85 7.99
N TRP A 117 4.44 10.43 7.50
CA TRP A 117 4.56 9.72 6.24
C TRP A 117 3.69 8.45 6.20
N LYS A 118 3.75 7.63 7.25
CA LYS A 118 2.94 6.43 7.36
C LYS A 118 1.45 6.75 7.38
N THR A 119 1.03 7.72 8.18
CA THR A 119 -0.39 8.09 8.32
C THR A 119 -0.94 8.65 7.02
N THR A 120 -0.20 9.54 6.35
CA THR A 120 -0.58 10.11 5.04
C THR A 120 -0.64 9.03 3.96
N HIS A 121 0.32 8.10 3.92
CA HIS A 121 0.29 6.99 2.99
C HIS A 121 -0.92 6.05 3.22
N GLU A 122 -1.29 5.78 4.48
CA GLU A 122 -2.47 4.97 4.80
C GLU A 122 -3.79 5.61 4.33
N LEU A 123 -3.83 6.94 4.13
CA LEU A 123 -5.00 7.61 3.54
C LEU A 123 -5.24 7.21 2.07
N MET A 124 -4.31 6.52 1.41
CA MET A 124 -4.52 5.95 0.07
C MET A 124 -5.78 5.07 0.00
N GLY A 125 -6.23 4.50 1.13
CA GLY A 125 -7.52 3.81 1.21
C GLY A 125 -8.74 4.67 0.82
N ILE A 126 -8.66 6.00 0.94
CA ILE A 126 -9.70 6.93 0.48
C ILE A 126 -9.72 6.99 -1.05
N ALA A 127 -8.57 6.99 -1.72
CA ALA A 127 -8.52 6.86 -3.18
C ALA A 127 -9.16 5.54 -3.63
N LEU A 128 -8.82 4.42 -2.97
CA LEU A 128 -9.45 3.13 -3.25
C LEU A 128 -10.98 3.19 -3.10
N PHE A 129 -11.49 3.85 -2.05
CA PHE A 129 -12.93 4.00 -1.84
C PHE A 129 -13.61 4.71 -3.02
N PHE A 130 -13.08 5.84 -3.49
CA PHE A 130 -13.62 6.55 -4.64
C PHE A 130 -13.43 5.79 -5.96
N ALA A 131 -12.34 5.04 -6.13
CA ALA A 131 -12.14 4.15 -7.27
C ALA A 131 -13.20 3.05 -7.32
N VAL A 132 -13.54 2.45 -6.17
CA VAL A 132 -14.62 1.46 -6.06
C VAL A 132 -15.95 2.08 -6.47
N LEU A 133 -16.30 3.26 -5.94
CA LEU A 133 -17.54 3.96 -6.32
C LEU A 133 -17.58 4.27 -7.82
N HIS A 134 -16.46 4.71 -8.39
CA HIS A 134 -16.34 4.94 -9.83
C HIS A 134 -16.65 3.67 -10.63
N ILE A 135 -16.00 2.54 -10.31
CA ILE A 135 -16.16 1.27 -11.03
C ILE A 135 -17.58 0.70 -10.89
N LEU A 136 -18.19 0.85 -9.72
CA LEU A 136 -19.56 0.36 -9.46
C LEU A 136 -20.62 1.18 -10.19
N THR A 137 -20.39 2.46 -10.44
CA THR A 137 -21.39 3.39 -10.99
C THR A 137 -21.21 3.70 -12.48
N ILE A 138 -20.01 3.46 -13.03
CA ILE A 138 -19.73 3.71 -14.45
C ILE A 138 -20.30 2.60 -15.36
N SER A 139 -20.98 2.99 -16.44
CA SER A 139 -21.36 2.04 -17.49
C SER A 139 -20.12 1.68 -18.32
N SER A 140 -19.67 0.43 -18.23
CA SER A 140 -18.41 -0.06 -18.83
C SER A 140 -18.50 -1.56 -19.15
N ASP A 141 -17.44 -2.15 -19.71
CA ASP A 141 -17.38 -3.60 -19.93
C ASP A 141 -17.43 -4.38 -18.61
N VAL A 142 -16.92 -3.81 -17.51
CA VAL A 142 -17.05 -4.36 -16.16
C VAL A 142 -18.53 -4.42 -15.75
N SER A 143 -19.35 -3.44 -16.13
CA SER A 143 -20.78 -3.45 -15.78
C SER A 143 -21.62 -4.35 -16.69
N ARG A 144 -21.14 -4.69 -17.90
CA ARG A 144 -21.87 -5.46 -18.92
C ARG A 144 -21.49 -6.93 -18.98
N TYR A 145 -20.22 -7.27 -18.86
CA TYR A 145 -19.73 -8.65 -19.00
C TYR A 145 -19.54 -9.32 -17.63
N LEU A 146 -20.39 -10.32 -17.34
CA LEU A 146 -20.48 -10.93 -16.01
C LEU A 146 -19.17 -11.53 -15.48
N PRO A 147 -18.38 -12.30 -16.26
CA PRO A 147 -17.10 -12.84 -15.77
C PRO A 147 -16.11 -11.75 -15.35
N LEU A 148 -15.97 -10.69 -16.16
CA LEU A 148 -15.12 -9.55 -15.82
C LEU A 148 -15.63 -8.80 -14.59
N LYS A 149 -16.96 -8.61 -14.48
CA LYS A 149 -17.59 -8.02 -13.30
C LYS A 149 -17.22 -8.75 -12.02
N MET A 150 -17.43 -10.07 -11.99
CA MET A 150 -17.14 -10.90 -10.83
C MET A 150 -15.67 -10.86 -10.44
N TRP A 151 -14.77 -10.94 -11.44
CA TRP A 151 -13.33 -10.84 -11.22
C TRP A 151 -12.93 -9.50 -10.59
N MET A 152 -13.38 -8.39 -11.16
CA MET A 152 -13.07 -7.06 -10.64
C MET A 152 -13.64 -6.85 -9.24
N TYR A 153 -14.87 -7.30 -8.98
CA TYR A 153 -15.49 -7.13 -7.66
C TYR A 153 -14.80 -7.97 -6.60
N PHE A 154 -14.34 -9.18 -6.94
CA PHE A 154 -13.51 -9.99 -6.05
C PHE A 154 -12.21 -9.27 -5.68
N LEU A 155 -11.48 -8.74 -6.67
CA LEU A 155 -10.23 -7.99 -6.43
C LEU A 155 -10.45 -6.74 -5.58
N LEU A 156 -11.49 -5.95 -5.87
CA LEU A 156 -11.84 -4.77 -5.08
C LEU A 156 -12.25 -5.16 -3.65
N GLY A 157 -13.00 -6.24 -3.48
CA GLY A 157 -13.35 -6.79 -2.16
C GLY A 157 -12.13 -7.20 -1.35
N MET A 158 -11.16 -7.87 -1.98
CA MET A 158 -9.87 -8.22 -1.36
C MET A 158 -9.07 -6.98 -0.95
N ALA A 159 -9.05 -5.94 -1.78
CA ALA A 159 -8.37 -4.69 -1.45
C ALA A 159 -9.01 -3.98 -0.26
N ILE A 160 -10.35 -3.86 -0.24
CA ILE A 160 -11.11 -3.29 0.88
C ILE A 160 -10.87 -4.11 2.15
N TYR A 161 -10.96 -5.44 2.07
CA TYR A 161 -10.67 -6.33 3.19
C TYR A 161 -9.26 -6.10 3.73
N SER A 162 -8.27 -5.95 2.85
CA SER A 162 -6.88 -5.71 3.25
C SER A 162 -6.70 -4.40 3.99
N VAL A 163 -7.34 -3.32 3.54
CA VAL A 163 -7.33 -2.02 4.22
C VAL A 163 -7.99 -2.14 5.60
N ILE A 164 -9.18 -2.74 5.68
CA ILE A 164 -9.93 -2.90 6.94
C ILE A 164 -9.13 -3.77 7.91
N TYR A 165 -8.64 -4.92 7.45
CA TYR A 165 -7.84 -5.84 8.23
C TYR A 165 -6.60 -5.14 8.77
N ARG A 166 -5.83 -4.47 7.90
CA ARG A 166 -4.59 -3.82 8.31
C ARG A 166 -4.81 -2.69 9.30
N ARG A 167 -5.84 -1.85 9.07
CA ARG A 167 -6.11 -0.65 9.87
C ARG A 167 -6.76 -0.97 11.21
N PHE A 168 -7.69 -1.92 11.25
CA PHE A 168 -8.54 -2.13 12.42
C PHE A 168 -8.32 -3.49 13.10
N LEU A 169 -7.91 -4.54 12.37
CA LEU A 169 -7.90 -5.90 12.92
C LEU A 169 -6.50 -6.42 13.24
N TYR A 170 -5.49 -6.06 12.45
CA TYR A 170 -4.11 -6.55 12.62
C TYR A 170 -3.54 -6.19 14.00
N GLY A 171 -3.90 -5.02 14.52
CA GLY A 171 -3.51 -4.61 15.87
C GLY A 171 -4.01 -5.54 16.98
N TYR A 172 -5.09 -6.30 16.75
CA TYR A 172 -5.65 -7.24 17.73
C TYR A 172 -5.19 -8.68 17.48
N PHE A 173 -5.17 -9.12 16.23
CA PHE A 173 -4.87 -10.51 15.85
C PHE A 173 -3.40 -10.77 15.50
N GLY A 174 -2.63 -9.73 15.22
CA GLY A 174 -1.22 -9.87 14.88
C GLY A 174 -0.40 -10.46 16.02
N PRO A 175 0.71 -11.17 15.71
CA PRO A 175 1.56 -11.76 16.74
C PRO A 175 2.19 -10.66 17.60
N LYS A 176 2.06 -10.79 18.92
CA LYS A 176 2.63 -9.88 19.91
C LYS A 176 3.50 -10.66 20.88
N PHE A 177 4.68 -10.14 21.14
CA PHE A 177 5.58 -10.68 22.14
C PHE A 177 6.05 -9.54 23.03
N ASN A 178 5.87 -9.70 24.34
CA ASN A 178 6.28 -8.69 25.31
C ASN A 178 7.68 -9.03 25.82
N TYR A 179 8.56 -8.04 25.76
CA TYR A 179 9.94 -8.11 26.23
C TYR A 179 10.25 -6.94 27.15
N LEU A 180 11.19 -7.14 28.07
CA LEU A 180 11.81 -6.08 28.86
C LEU A 180 13.21 -5.78 28.36
N VAL A 181 13.61 -4.52 28.41
CA VAL A 181 15.00 -4.13 28.15
C VAL A 181 15.87 -4.62 29.31
N LYS A 182 16.76 -5.57 29.03
CA LYS A 182 17.68 -6.16 30.01
C LYS A 182 19.00 -5.41 30.08
N ASN A 183 19.52 -4.98 28.93
CA ASN A 183 20.78 -4.26 28.84
C ASN A 183 20.80 -3.36 27.60
N ILE A 184 21.50 -2.23 27.70
CA ILE A 184 21.80 -1.32 26.60
C ILE A 184 23.31 -1.07 26.65
N ALA A 185 24.02 -1.42 25.58
CA ALA A 185 25.43 -1.09 25.41
C ALA A 185 25.61 -0.17 24.20
N ARG A 186 26.28 0.96 24.40
CA ARG A 186 26.61 1.87 23.31
C ARG A 186 27.95 1.49 22.69
N LYS A 187 27.96 1.31 21.36
CA LYS A 187 29.16 1.05 20.55
C LYS A 187 29.19 2.07 19.42
N ALA A 188 29.94 3.16 19.61
CA ALA A 188 29.97 4.32 18.72
C ALA A 188 28.55 4.91 18.47
N ASP A 189 28.06 4.80 17.24
CA ASP A 189 26.76 5.27 16.76
C ASP A 189 25.67 4.17 16.79
N ILE A 190 25.94 3.03 17.44
CA ILE A 190 25.02 1.91 17.58
C ILE A 190 24.68 1.69 19.05
N LEU A 191 23.38 1.54 19.34
CA LEU A 191 22.87 0.99 20.59
C LEU A 191 22.60 -0.50 20.41
N ASP A 192 23.34 -1.30 21.16
CA ASP A 192 23.21 -2.74 21.24
C ASP A 192 22.26 -3.07 22.39
N VAL A 193 21.02 -3.45 22.07
CA VAL A 193 19.94 -3.61 23.04
C VAL A 193 19.60 -5.08 23.19
N THR A 194 19.65 -5.57 24.42
CA THR A 194 19.24 -6.94 24.78
C THR A 194 17.86 -6.91 25.42
N LEU A 195 16.94 -7.70 24.87
CA LEU A 195 15.54 -7.80 25.25
C LEU A 195 15.26 -9.17 25.84
N MET A 196 14.70 -9.23 27.05
CA MET A 196 14.35 -10.47 27.73
C MET A 196 12.85 -10.78 27.58
N PRO A 197 12.45 -11.98 27.16
CA PRO A 197 11.04 -12.33 26.98
C PRO A 197 10.34 -12.40 28.33
N LEU A 198 9.13 -11.83 28.42
CA LEU A 198 8.34 -11.90 29.65
C LEU A 198 7.57 -13.21 29.80
N ILE A 199 6.97 -13.68 28.70
CA ILE A 199 6.08 -14.85 28.72
C ILE A 199 6.50 -15.83 27.63
N LYS A 200 6.60 -15.36 26.38
CA LYS A 200 6.87 -16.20 25.21
C LYS A 200 8.03 -15.62 24.42
N LYS A 201 8.99 -16.47 24.07
CA LYS A 201 10.07 -16.12 23.15
C LYS A 201 9.60 -16.14 21.69
N ILE A 202 10.24 -15.32 20.88
CA ILE A 202 10.03 -15.30 19.43
C ILE A 202 10.89 -16.38 18.79
N ASN A 203 10.32 -17.10 17.83
CA ASN A 203 11.08 -17.96 16.95
C ASN A 203 11.39 -17.17 15.69
N TYR A 204 12.65 -17.17 15.25
CA TYR A 204 13.08 -16.42 14.07
C TYR A 204 14.08 -17.23 13.25
N LEU A 205 14.18 -16.87 11.97
CA LEU A 205 15.21 -17.33 11.06
C LEU A 205 16.28 -16.24 10.89
N PRO A 206 17.55 -16.61 10.67
CA PRO A 206 18.60 -15.64 10.37
C PRO A 206 18.20 -14.70 9.22
N GLY A 207 18.45 -13.40 9.39
CA GLY A 207 18.10 -12.35 8.43
C GLY A 207 16.70 -11.75 8.60
N GLN A 208 15.89 -12.22 9.56
CA GLN A 208 14.62 -11.59 9.88
C GLN A 208 14.77 -10.32 10.74
N PHE A 209 13.73 -9.48 10.70
CA PHE A 209 13.60 -8.29 11.51
C PHE A 209 12.28 -8.30 12.29
N VAL A 210 12.22 -7.52 13.36
CA VAL A 210 11.04 -7.37 14.22
C VAL A 210 10.58 -5.92 14.25
N PHE A 211 9.27 -5.72 14.37
CA PHE A 211 8.70 -4.41 14.64
C PHE A 211 8.61 -4.20 16.15
N ILE A 212 9.33 -3.20 16.65
CA ILE A 212 9.39 -2.91 18.09
C ILE A 212 8.71 -1.59 18.37
N LYS A 213 8.02 -1.55 19.51
CA LYS A 213 7.41 -0.37 20.11
C LYS A 213 7.88 -0.27 21.56
N PHE A 214 8.50 0.84 21.93
CA PHE A 214 8.91 1.10 23.32
C PHE A 214 7.85 1.94 24.04
N ASN A 215 7.04 1.30 24.88
CA ASN A 215 5.86 1.94 25.49
C ASN A 215 6.20 3.19 26.33
N ASP A 216 7.40 3.29 26.88
CA ASP A 216 7.82 4.38 27.78
C ASP A 216 8.40 5.61 27.05
N ILE A 217 8.62 5.51 25.72
CA ILE A 217 9.24 6.58 24.92
C ILE A 217 8.22 7.13 23.92
N ASN A 218 7.74 6.28 23.01
CA ASN A 218 6.76 6.67 22.01
C ASN A 218 5.90 5.47 21.60
N LYS A 219 4.78 5.76 20.93
CA LYS A 219 3.90 4.71 20.40
C LYS A 219 4.28 4.26 18.99
N GLU A 220 5.39 4.77 18.44
CA GLU A 220 5.82 4.45 17.09
C GLU A 220 6.41 3.04 17.01
N VAL A 221 6.29 2.46 15.83
CA VAL A 221 6.66 1.07 15.57
C VAL A 221 7.70 1.06 14.46
N HIS A 222 8.92 0.62 14.80
CA HIS A 222 10.07 0.64 13.89
C HIS A 222 10.62 -0.76 13.66
N PRO A 223 11.04 -1.09 12.42
CA PRO A 223 11.67 -2.37 12.12
C PRO A 223 13.14 -2.38 12.57
N PHE A 224 13.54 -3.43 13.29
CA PHE A 224 14.92 -3.68 13.68
C PHE A 224 15.33 -5.10 13.30
N SER A 225 16.47 -5.23 12.61
CA SER A 225 17.03 -6.54 12.28
C SER A 225 17.44 -7.27 13.55
N ILE A 226 17.18 -8.57 13.62
CA ILE A 226 17.61 -9.39 14.74
C ILE A 226 19.12 -9.61 14.62
N ALA A 227 19.88 -9.09 15.59
CA ALA A 227 21.33 -9.25 15.66
C ALA A 227 21.76 -10.55 16.36
N GLY A 228 20.83 -11.21 17.06
CA GLY A 228 21.03 -12.51 17.66
C GLY A 228 19.94 -12.85 18.67
N CYS A 229 19.96 -14.09 19.14
CA CYS A 229 19.12 -14.56 20.23
C CYS A 229 19.86 -15.68 20.96
N ASP A 230 19.86 -15.66 22.28
CA ASP A 230 20.43 -16.76 23.07
C ASP A 230 19.42 -17.91 23.27
N GLU A 231 19.88 -19.03 23.85
CA GLU A 231 19.06 -20.24 24.07
C GLU A 231 17.82 -19.97 24.93
N VAL A 232 17.95 -19.04 25.88
CA VAL A 232 16.90 -18.61 26.82
C VAL A 232 15.89 -17.67 26.14
N GLY A 233 16.20 -17.16 24.95
CA GLY A 233 15.33 -16.33 24.13
C GLY A 233 15.55 -14.83 24.29
N ASN A 234 16.68 -14.39 24.87
CA ASN A 234 17.02 -12.98 24.91
C ASN A 234 17.38 -12.50 23.51
N LEU A 235 16.54 -11.63 22.97
CA LEU A 235 16.69 -11.07 21.62
C LEU A 235 17.66 -9.90 21.67
N ARG A 236 18.60 -9.86 20.73
CA ARG A 236 19.54 -8.75 20.57
C ARG A 236 19.23 -7.98 19.30
N ILE A 237 19.17 -6.66 19.40
CA ILE A 237 19.01 -5.76 18.26
C ILE A 237 20.12 -4.72 18.25
N ALA A 238 20.54 -4.30 17.07
CA ALA A 238 21.49 -3.20 16.88
C ALA A 238 20.74 -2.02 16.27
N VAL A 239 20.63 -0.93 17.03
CA VAL A 239 19.91 0.29 16.63
C VAL A 239 20.93 1.36 16.29
N LYS A 240 20.98 1.78 15.03
CA LYS A 240 21.85 2.88 14.60
C LYS A 240 21.16 4.22 14.88
N ILE A 241 21.90 5.17 15.45
CA ILE A 241 21.41 6.51 15.80
C ILE A 241 21.33 7.36 14.53
N LEU A 242 20.23 7.23 13.77
CA LEU A 242 20.05 7.86 12.45
C LEU A 242 19.00 8.99 12.43
N GLY A 243 18.27 9.20 13.52
CA GLY A 243 17.16 10.14 13.57
C GLY A 243 16.75 10.49 14.99
N ASP A 244 15.49 10.89 15.12
CA ASP A 244 14.84 11.38 16.33
C ASP A 244 14.08 10.30 17.12
N TYR A 245 14.08 9.06 16.63
CA TYR A 245 13.53 7.88 17.30
C TYR A 245 14.51 7.25 18.30
#